data_AF-A0A953V1W8-F1
#
_entry.id   AF-A0A953V1W8-F1
#
_cell.length_a   1.000
_cell.length_b   1.000
_cell.length_c   1.000
_cell.angle_alpha   90.00
_cell.angle_beta   90.00
_cell.angle_gamma   90.00
#
_symmetry.space_group_name_H-M   'P 1'
#
loop_
_entity.id
_entity.type
_entity.pdbx_description
1 polymer ?
#
loop_
_entity_poly.entity_id
_entity_poly.type
_entity_poly.pdbx_seq_one_letter_code
_entity_poly.pdbx_strand_id
1 'polypeptide(L)' 'MHILHVVGARPNLMKVAPVLGGLKQYPRMKQTLVHTGQHYDSNMSDVFFQL' A
#
# COMPACT_ATOMS: atom_id res chain seq x y z
N MET A 1 1.51 -8.23 16.48
CA MET A 1 0.97 -8.85 15.26
C MET A 1 1.48 -8.05 14.07
N HIS A 2 1.82 -8.71 12.96
CA HIS A 2 2.33 -8.05 11.76
C HIS A 2 1.37 -8.34 10.60
N ILE A 3 0.89 -7.28 9.96
CA ILE A 3 -0.01 -7.34 8.81
C ILE A 3 0.78 -6.92 7.57
N LEU A 4 0.80 -7.81 6.57
CA LEU A 4 1.37 -7.55 5.26
C LEU A 4 0.23 -7.29 4.27
N HIS A 5 0.19 -6.08 3.71
CA HIS A 5 -0.77 -5.69 2.69
C HIS A 5 -0.13 -5.91 1.32
N VAL A 6 -0.64 -6.84 0.51
CA VAL A 6 -0.12 -7.11 -0.84
C VAL A 6 -1.12 -6.56 -1.86
N VAL A 7 -0.69 -5.61 -2.69
CA VAL A 7 -1.54 -4.93 -3.67
C VAL A 7 -0.96 -5.01 -5.08
N GLY A 8 -1.84 -5.20 -6.07
CA GLY A 8 -1.47 -5.42 -7.46
C GLY A 8 -1.43 -4.16 -8.31
N ALA A 9 -2.57 -3.48 -8.41
CA ALA A 9 -2.78 -2.38 -9.35
C ALA A 9 -3.08 -1.04 -8.66
N ARG A 10 -2.98 0.08 -9.40
CA ARG A 10 -3.27 1.44 -8.91
C ARG A 10 -4.60 1.57 -8.14
N PRO A 11 -5.73 0.98 -8.56
CA PRO A 11 -6.98 1.02 -7.77
C PRO A 11 -6.86 0.38 -6.38
N ASN A 12 -5.95 -0.57 -6.19
CA ASN A 12 -5.74 -1.20 -4.88
C ASN A 12 -5.02 -0.27 -3.89
N LEU A 13 -4.14 0.63 -4.36
CA LEU A 13 -3.49 1.63 -3.50
C LEU A 13 -4.50 2.58 -2.86
N MET A 14 -5.48 3.06 -3.64
CA MET A 14 -6.55 3.91 -3.12
C MET A 14 -7.44 3.16 -2.11
N LYS A 15 -7.64 1.85 -2.32
CA LYS A 15 -8.45 1.01 -1.42
C LYS A 15 -7.73 0.62 -0.13
N VAL A 16 -6.40 0.48 -0.15
CA VAL A 16 -5.63 0.11 1.05
C VAL A 16 -5.39 1.30 1.97
N ALA A 17 -5.36 2.52 1.45
CA ALA A 17 -5.17 3.75 2.23
C ALA A 17 -6.10 3.88 3.47
N PRO A 18 -7.44 3.72 3.38
CA PRO A 18 -8.30 3.77 4.56
C PRO A 18 -8.06 2.62 5.55
N VAL A 19 -7.64 1.44 5.08
CA VAL A 19 -7.30 0.30 5.96
C VAL A 19 -6.04 0.60 6.76
N LEU A 20 -4.99 1.10 6.11
CA LEU A 20 -3.76 1.52 6.78
C LEU A 20 -4.05 2.59 7.84
N GLY A 21 -4.87 3.59 7.49
CA GLY A 21 -5.29 4.66 8.38
C GLY A 21 -6.06 4.14 9.60
N GLY A 22 -7.07 3.29 9.39
CA GLY A 22 -7.86 2.70 10.47
C GLY A 22 -7.04 1.82 11.42
N LEU A 23 -5.96 1.20 10.92
CA LEU A 23 -5.07 0.37 11.73
C LEU A 23 -3.97 1.15 12.48
N LYS A 24 -3.70 2.41 12.12
CA LYS A 24 -2.68 3.25 12.80
C LYS A 24 -2.96 3.46 14.29
N GLN A 25 -4.22 3.43 14.72
CA GLN A 25 -4.60 3.58 16.13
C GLN A 25 -4.19 2.39 17.01
N TYR A 26 -3.70 1.29 16.42
CA TYR A 26 -3.27 0.09 17.16
C TYR A 26 -1.74 -0.02 17.17
N PRO A 27 -1.03 0.54 18.16
CA PRO A 27 0.44 0.61 18.17
C PRO A 27 1.15 -0.75 18.19
N ARG A 28 0.45 -1.83 18.57
CA ARG A 28 0.97 -3.21 18.55
C ARG A 28 0.82 -3.91 17.19
N MET A 29 0.22 -3.25 16.20
CA MET A 29 0.06 -3.76 14.83
C MET A 29 1.10 -3.11 13.91
N LYS A 30 2.18 -3.85 13.63
CA LYS A 30 3.10 -3.45 12.57
C LYS A 30 2.44 -3.68 11.22
N GLN A 31 2.58 -2.71 10.33
CA GLN A 31 2.02 -2.74 8.98
C GLN A 31 3.14 -2.62 7.95
N THR A 32 3.10 -3.45 6.91
CA THR A 32 3.98 -3.35 5.74
C THR A 32 3.11 -3.40 4.49
N LEU A 33 3.34 -2.50 3.54
CA LEU A 33 2.68 -2.48 2.24
C LEU A 33 3.66 -2.97 1.18
N VAL A 34 3.26 -3.98 0.41
CA VAL A 34 3.99 -4.51 -0.75
C VAL A 34 3.15 -4.27 -1.99
N HIS A 35 3.71 -3.55 -2.94
CA HIS A 35 3.14 -3.40 -4.27
C HIS A 35 3.81 -4.42 -5.20
N THR A 36 3.03 -5.30 -5.84
CA THR A 36 3.58 -6.40 -6.67
C THR A 36 4.04 -5.93 -8.05
N GLY A 37 3.71 -4.71 -8.45
CA GLY A 37 4.08 -4.17 -9.77
C GLY A 37 3.18 -4.66 -10.91
N GLN A 38 2.00 -5.22 -10.62
CA GLN A 38 1.00 -5.49 -11.67
C GLN A 38 0.51 -4.14 -12.23
N HIS A 39 0.54 -3.98 -13.56
CA HIS A 39 0.49 -2.68 -14.27
C HIS A 39 1.79 -1.85 -14.20
N TYR A 40 2.96 -2.47 -14.42
CA TYR A 40 4.19 -1.75 -14.72
C TYR A 40 4.08 -1.05 -16.08
N ASP A 41 3.53 0.16 -16.09
CA ASP A 41 3.70 1.12 -17.17
C ASP A 41 4.67 2.19 -16.64
N SER A 42 5.82 2.29 -17.29
CA SER A 42 6.95 3.16 -16.89
C SER A 42 6.54 4.63 -16.79
N ASN A 43 5.47 5.05 -17.45
CA ASN A 43 4.98 6.43 -17.40
C ASN A 43 4.13 6.77 -16.18
N MET A 44 3.75 5.81 -15.33
CA MET A 44 2.76 6.03 -14.26
C MET A 44 3.30 5.80 -12.84
N SER A 45 4.60 5.51 -12.69
CA SER A 45 5.20 5.03 -11.44
C SER A 45 5.99 6.08 -10.64
N ASP A 46 6.47 7.15 -11.27
CA ASP A 46 7.43 8.07 -10.63
C ASP A 46 6.83 8.98 -9.55
N VAL A 47 5.50 9.15 -9.53
CA VAL A 47 4.85 10.12 -8.62
C VAL A 47 4.58 9.52 -7.22
N PHE A 48 4.59 8.20 -7.06
CA PHE A 48 4.05 7.55 -5.84
C PHE A 48 5.08 6.91 -4.91
N PHE A 49 6.34 6.76 -5.31
CA PHE A 49 7.39 6.15 -4.47
C PHE A 49 8.19 7.15 -3.62
N GLN A 50 7.75 8.41 -3.52
CA GLN A 50 8.38 9.46 -2.70
C GLN A 50 7.63 9.79 -1.39
N LEU A 51 6.73 8.91 -0.92
CA LEU A 51 6.01 9.09 0.35
C LEU A 51 6.62 8.28 1.50
#